data_AF-A0A924BP61-F1
#
_entry.id   AF-A0A924BP61-F1
#
_cell.length_a   1.000
_cell.length_b   1.000
_cell.length_c   1.000
_cell.angle_alpha   90.00
_cell.angle_beta   90.00
_cell.angle_gamma   90.00
#
_symmetry.space_group_name_H-M   'P 1'
#
loop_
_entity.id
_entity.type
_entity.pdbx_description
1 polymer ?
#
loop_
_entity_poly.entity_id
_entity_poly.type
_entity_poly.pdbx_seq_one_letter_code
_entity_poly.pdbx_strand_id
1 'polypeptide(L)'
;MFGFLGLLGAIMAGFVVDAMTTPSEDHAQDDHADDTPEAASTGDLLDDPGATNTLDAGMPVSDDSPEVDDPDEVQHGDDSNDILASHGGDDTLAGAGGNDQLGGRGGADDLHGGDGVDWLYGGDGADSLAGDGSDDNLHGDAGADSLSGDNGND
;
A
#
# COMPACT_ATOMS: atom_id res chain seq x y z
N MET A 1 -50.79 -48.08 -0.55
CA MET A 1 -49.78 -49.11 -0.26
C MET A 1 -48.82 -48.51 0.75
N PHE A 2 -49.04 -48.77 2.04
CA PHE A 2 -48.22 -48.26 3.14
C PHE A 2 -47.21 -49.35 3.51
N GLY A 3 -45.92 -49.04 3.42
CA GLY A 3 -44.80 -49.94 3.72
C GLY A 3 -44.49 -49.98 5.21
N PHE A 4 -44.12 -51.17 5.67
CA PHE A 4 -44.06 -51.63 7.05
C PHE A 4 -42.81 -51.20 7.85
N LEU A 5 -42.98 -51.35 9.16
CA LEU A 5 -42.13 -51.13 10.32
C LEU A 5 -41.09 -52.26 10.57
N GLY A 6 -39.98 -51.95 11.26
CA GLY A 6 -39.11 -52.89 12.01
C GLY A 6 -37.65 -52.91 11.50
N LEU A 7 -36.57 -52.90 12.30
CA LEU A 7 -36.34 -53.46 13.65
C LEU A 7 -35.08 -52.83 14.30
N LEU A 8 -35.10 -52.86 15.63
CA LEU A 8 -34.13 -52.46 16.67
C LEU A 8 -32.78 -53.22 16.64
N GLY A 9 -31.69 -52.61 17.14
CA GLY A 9 -30.61 -53.34 17.85
C GLY A 9 -29.14 -53.03 17.48
N ALA A 10 -28.36 -52.60 18.49
CA ALA A 10 -26.97 -52.09 18.50
C ALA A 10 -25.85 -53.13 18.26
N ILE A 11 -24.59 -52.65 18.09
CA ILE A 11 -23.33 -53.13 18.75
C ILE A 11 -22.15 -52.18 18.42
N MET A 12 -21.37 -51.83 19.45
CA MET A 12 -20.11 -51.06 19.45
C MET A 12 -18.90 -51.88 18.97
N ALA A 13 -17.93 -51.26 18.28
CA ALA A 13 -16.50 -51.63 18.40
C ALA A 13 -15.61 -50.52 17.81
N GLY A 14 -14.61 -50.10 18.58
CA GLY A 14 -13.67 -49.04 18.22
C GLY A 14 -12.69 -49.45 17.12
N PHE A 15 -12.18 -48.42 16.42
CA PHE A 15 -11.02 -48.55 15.56
C PHE A 15 -10.11 -47.36 15.84
N VAL A 16 -9.00 -47.65 16.53
CA VAL A 16 -7.86 -46.76 16.69
C VAL A 16 -7.03 -46.90 15.42
N VAL A 17 -6.80 -45.79 14.71
CA VAL A 17 -5.65 -45.67 13.81
C VAL A 17 -4.83 -44.54 14.36
N ASP A 18 -3.73 -44.91 15.03
CA ASP A 18 -2.60 -44.03 15.19
C ASP A 18 -1.46 -44.60 14.34
N ALA A 19 -1.03 -43.82 13.36
CA ALA A 19 0.14 -44.06 12.54
C ALA A 19 0.69 -42.71 12.05
N MET A 20 1.38 -42.01 12.96
CA MET A 20 2.75 -41.54 12.77
C MET A 20 3.11 -41.04 11.35
N THR A 21 3.05 -39.72 11.17
CA THR A 21 4.10 -39.00 10.44
C THR A 21 4.62 -37.87 11.35
N THR A 22 5.89 -37.97 11.72
CA THR A 22 6.66 -37.06 12.58
C THR A 22 6.96 -35.69 11.90
N PRO A 23 7.45 -34.69 12.66
CA PRO A 23 7.32 -33.26 12.36
C PRO A 23 8.51 -32.70 11.57
N SER A 24 8.34 -31.52 10.96
CA SER A 24 9.42 -30.58 10.67
C SER A 24 9.17 -29.36 11.58
N GLU A 25 9.83 -29.29 12.74
CA GLU A 25 11.08 -28.49 12.97
C GLU A 25 10.81 -27.02 12.63
N ASP A 26 10.30 -26.25 13.60
CA ASP A 26 11.06 -25.47 14.59
C ASP A 26 12.06 -24.51 13.96
N HIS A 27 11.70 -23.22 13.95
CA HIS A 27 12.65 -22.15 14.22
C HIS A 27 11.93 -21.04 14.98
N ALA A 28 11.85 -21.21 16.30
CA ALA A 28 11.97 -20.07 17.20
C ALA A 28 13.23 -19.28 16.80
N GLN A 29 13.07 -18.03 16.37
CA GLN A 29 14.17 -17.06 16.38
C GLN A 29 14.12 -16.42 17.77
N ASP A 30 14.88 -16.95 18.72
CA ASP A 30 16.33 -16.75 18.92
C ASP A 30 16.65 -15.29 19.25
N ASP A 31 16.36 -15.01 20.50
CA ASP A 31 16.80 -13.90 21.33
C ASP A 31 18.30 -14.01 21.64
N HIS A 32 19.15 -13.88 20.61
CA HIS A 32 20.59 -13.95 20.84
C HIS A 32 21.16 -12.61 21.30
N ALA A 33 21.28 -12.46 22.62
CA ALA A 33 22.30 -11.63 23.23
C ALA A 33 23.57 -12.45 23.49
N ASP A 34 24.72 -11.84 23.22
CA ASP A 34 25.98 -11.86 24.01
C ASP A 34 27.26 -12.50 23.42
N ASP A 35 28.33 -11.66 23.41
CA ASP A 35 29.77 -11.89 23.61
C ASP A 35 30.63 -12.71 22.60
N THR A 36 31.69 -12.19 21.95
CA THR A 36 32.94 -11.65 22.55
C THR A 36 33.96 -11.15 21.47
N PRO A 37 35.05 -10.43 21.83
CA PRO A 37 35.83 -9.55 20.95
C PRO A 37 37.14 -10.16 20.40
N GLU A 38 37.61 -9.69 19.23
CA GLU A 38 39.02 -9.87 18.83
C GLU A 38 39.61 -8.58 18.25
N ALA A 39 40.77 -8.19 18.78
CA ALA A 39 41.43 -6.90 18.56
C ALA A 39 42.54 -6.98 17.51
N ALA A 40 42.71 -5.92 16.70
CA ALA A 40 43.92 -5.08 16.62
C ALA A 40 44.12 -4.40 15.25
N SER A 41 43.88 -3.08 15.23
CA SER A 41 44.79 -2.04 14.74
C SER A 41 45.63 -2.27 13.47
N THR A 42 45.26 -1.57 12.40
CA THR A 42 46.12 -0.72 11.55
C THR A 42 45.16 0.21 10.80
N GLY A 43 45.06 1.52 11.04
CA GLY A 43 46.15 2.46 11.14
C GLY A 43 46.74 2.72 9.76
N ASP A 44 46.01 3.39 8.87
CA ASP A 44 46.47 4.57 8.11
C ASP A 44 45.58 4.82 6.87
N LEU A 45 44.96 6.01 6.88
CA LEU A 45 44.86 6.94 5.76
C LEU A 45 44.35 6.38 4.42
N LEU A 46 43.05 6.58 4.19
CA LEU A 46 42.63 7.28 2.97
C LEU A 46 41.68 8.40 3.38
N ASP A 47 42.30 9.52 3.76
CA ASP A 47 41.75 10.86 3.50
C ASP A 47 41.50 10.97 1.99
N ASP A 48 40.29 10.67 1.53
CA ASP A 48 39.81 11.12 0.22
C ASP A 48 38.36 11.59 0.35
N PRO A 49 38.09 12.91 0.33
CA PRO A 49 36.74 13.44 0.35
C PRO A 49 36.03 13.27 -1.02
N GLY A 50 36.31 12.20 -1.78
CA GLY A 50 35.72 11.97 -3.09
C GLY A 50 36.17 10.72 -3.85
N ALA A 51 36.02 9.51 -3.31
CA ALA A 51 35.94 8.31 -4.14
C ALA A 51 35.13 7.17 -3.48
N THR A 52 34.03 6.83 -4.13
CA THR A 52 33.20 5.64 -3.94
C THR A 52 33.98 4.37 -4.30
N ASN A 53 33.68 3.24 -3.62
CA ASN A 53 33.50 1.89 -4.19
C ASN A 53 33.92 0.77 -3.21
N THR A 54 32.95 0.27 -2.43
CA THR A 54 32.98 -1.07 -1.84
C THR A 54 32.06 -1.98 -2.68
N LEU A 55 32.63 -2.98 -3.35
CA LEU A 55 31.90 -4.06 -4.03
C LEU A 55 32.17 -5.37 -3.28
N ASP A 56 31.10 -6.16 -3.10
CA ASP A 56 30.99 -7.54 -2.59
C ASP A 56 30.47 -7.66 -1.13
N ALA A 57 29.23 -8.09 -0.84
CA ALA A 57 28.19 -8.70 -1.66
C ALA A 57 26.79 -8.32 -1.15
N GLY A 58 25.95 -7.77 -2.04
CA GLY A 58 24.50 -7.80 -1.89
C GLY A 58 23.76 -6.46 -1.85
N MET A 59 24.34 -5.39 -1.30
CA MET A 59 23.72 -4.05 -1.29
C MET A 59 24.80 -2.97 -1.25
N PRO A 60 25.30 -2.48 -2.40
CA PRO A 60 26.10 -1.26 -2.40
C PRO A 60 25.16 -0.04 -2.37
N VAL A 61 25.31 0.76 -1.31
CA VAL A 61 24.93 2.18 -1.14
C VAL A 61 23.44 2.58 -1.16
N SER A 62 22.93 3.08 -0.03
CA SER A 62 21.75 3.97 0.01
C SER A 62 21.70 4.77 1.32
N ASP A 63 22.79 5.48 1.65
CA ASP A 63 22.70 6.74 2.44
C ASP A 63 22.86 7.98 1.53
N ASP A 64 22.94 7.73 0.22
CA ASP A 64 22.34 8.58 -0.78
C ASP A 64 21.11 7.77 -1.20
N SER A 65 20.03 7.82 -0.41
CA SER A 65 18.73 7.44 -0.97
C SER A 65 18.62 8.33 -2.21
N PRO A 66 18.65 7.79 -3.45
CA PRO A 66 18.28 8.62 -4.58
C PRO A 66 16.96 9.26 -4.17
N GLU A 67 16.73 10.53 -4.50
CA GLU A 67 15.37 11.06 -4.51
C GLU A 67 14.54 9.96 -5.18
N VAL A 68 13.76 9.26 -4.35
CA VAL A 68 12.89 8.22 -4.84
C VAL A 68 11.89 9.10 -5.54
N ASP A 69 11.98 9.20 -6.86
CA ASP A 69 10.93 9.82 -7.65
C ASP A 69 9.64 9.21 -7.07
N ASP A 70 8.84 10.04 -6.39
CA ASP A 70 7.63 9.55 -5.74
C ASP A 70 6.80 8.90 -6.87
N PRO A 71 6.48 7.60 -6.75
CA PRO A 71 6.00 6.85 -7.89
C PRO A 71 4.57 7.25 -8.22
N ASP A 72 4.28 7.46 -9.50
CA ASP A 72 2.91 7.65 -9.99
C ASP A 72 1.99 6.50 -9.52
N GLU A 73 0.87 6.87 -8.93
CA GLU A 73 -0.15 5.99 -8.36
C GLU A 73 -1.46 6.06 -9.17
N VAL A 74 -2.18 4.95 -9.23
CA VAL A 74 -3.54 4.90 -9.78
C VAL A 74 -4.48 4.30 -8.75
N GLN A 75 -5.40 5.11 -8.25
CA GLN A 75 -6.36 4.73 -7.22
C GLN A 75 -7.80 4.88 -7.73
N HIS A 76 -8.64 3.92 -7.37
CA HIS A 76 -10.06 3.90 -7.73
C HIS A 76 -10.89 3.52 -6.51
N GLY A 77 -11.89 4.35 -6.21
CA GLY A 77 -12.94 4.10 -5.24
C GLY A 77 -14.01 3.13 -5.75
N ASP A 78 -15.11 3.06 -5.01
CA ASP A 78 -16.30 2.30 -5.37
C ASP A 78 -17.57 3.16 -5.39
N ASP A 79 -18.75 2.58 -5.15
CA ASP A 79 -20.02 3.36 -5.13
C ASP A 79 -20.30 3.96 -3.72
N SER A 80 -19.30 3.96 -2.84
CA SER A 80 -19.35 4.41 -1.45
C SER A 80 -18.46 5.62 -1.24
N ASN A 81 -18.69 6.36 -0.16
CA ASN A 81 -17.82 7.47 0.24
C ASN A 81 -16.39 7.01 0.55
N ASP A 82 -15.44 7.45 -0.27
CA ASP A 82 -14.03 7.09 -0.20
C ASP A 82 -13.14 8.25 0.27
N ILE A 83 -11.96 7.87 0.77
CA ILE A 83 -10.87 8.79 1.07
C ILE A 83 -9.64 8.27 0.34
N LEU A 84 -9.33 8.90 -0.78
CA LEU A 84 -8.20 8.56 -1.64
C LEU A 84 -7.15 9.66 -1.49
N ALA A 85 -5.92 9.26 -1.20
CA ALA A 85 -4.80 10.20 -1.13
C ALA A 85 -3.56 9.51 -1.65
N SER A 86 -2.86 10.16 -2.57
CA SER A 86 -1.58 9.71 -3.08
C SER A 86 -0.41 10.39 -2.35
N HIS A 87 0.80 10.26 -2.89
CA HIS A 87 2.04 10.78 -2.32
C HIS A 87 2.56 11.95 -3.16
N GLY A 88 3.79 11.92 -3.64
CA GLY A 88 4.15 12.74 -4.79
C GLY A 88 4.03 11.90 -6.07
N GLY A 89 4.36 12.49 -7.21
CA GLY A 89 4.26 11.84 -8.52
C GLY A 89 3.09 12.40 -9.33
N ASP A 90 2.97 11.98 -10.58
CA ASP A 90 1.86 12.38 -11.44
C ASP A 90 0.75 11.32 -11.30
N ASP A 91 -0.19 11.53 -10.38
CA ASP A 91 -1.13 10.50 -9.93
C ASP A 91 -2.49 10.54 -10.66
N THR A 92 -3.23 9.43 -10.62
CA THR A 92 -4.63 9.37 -11.09
C THR A 92 -5.55 8.81 -10.01
N LEU A 93 -6.50 9.63 -9.53
CA LEU A 93 -7.46 9.26 -8.49
C LEU A 93 -8.89 9.37 -9.04
N ALA A 94 -9.71 8.34 -8.85
CA ALA A 94 -11.12 8.37 -9.20
C ALA A 94 -12.00 7.88 -8.04
N GLY A 95 -12.94 8.71 -7.57
CA GLY A 95 -13.88 8.38 -6.50
C GLY A 95 -15.00 7.43 -6.94
N ALA A 96 -15.46 7.62 -8.18
CA ALA A 96 -16.54 6.87 -8.84
C ALA A 96 -17.94 7.26 -8.36
N GLY A 97 -18.45 6.77 -7.25
CA GLY A 97 -19.76 7.19 -6.75
C GLY A 97 -19.76 7.29 -5.24
N GLY A 98 -20.55 8.21 -4.70
CA GLY A 98 -20.50 8.52 -3.27
C GLY A 98 -20.03 9.95 -3.05
N ASN A 99 -19.81 10.31 -1.79
CA ASN A 99 -19.24 11.62 -1.46
C ASN A 99 -17.80 11.43 -1.01
N ASP A 100 -16.87 11.79 -1.86
CA ASP A 100 -15.49 11.37 -1.77
C ASP A 100 -14.55 12.51 -1.35
N GLN A 101 -13.39 12.13 -0.82
CA GLN A 101 -12.27 13.05 -0.56
C GLN A 101 -11.04 12.54 -1.30
N LEU A 102 -10.60 13.29 -2.31
CA LEU A 102 -9.45 12.97 -3.16
C LEU A 102 -8.32 13.99 -2.94
N GLY A 103 -7.08 13.52 -2.83
CA GLY A 103 -5.90 14.37 -2.66
C GLY A 103 -4.67 13.87 -3.42
N GLY A 104 -4.17 14.67 -4.39
CA GLY A 104 -2.99 14.35 -5.21
C GLY A 104 -1.64 14.70 -4.54
N ARG A 105 -1.64 15.79 -3.78
CA ARG A 105 -0.51 16.40 -3.07
C ARG A 105 0.58 17.01 -3.95
N GLY A 106 1.35 16.25 -4.73
CA GLY A 106 2.60 16.78 -5.27
C GLY A 106 2.98 16.18 -6.61
N GLY A 107 2.88 16.94 -7.68
CA GLY A 107 3.10 16.46 -9.05
C GLY A 107 2.01 16.99 -9.96
N ALA A 108 1.82 16.42 -11.15
CA ALA A 108 0.71 16.79 -12.02
C ALA A 108 -0.38 15.71 -11.95
N ASP A 109 -1.40 15.96 -11.14
CA ASP A 109 -2.39 14.94 -10.79
C ASP A 109 -3.69 15.05 -11.60
N ASP A 110 -4.29 13.89 -11.92
CA ASP A 110 -5.62 13.75 -12.54
C ASP A 110 -6.64 13.22 -11.50
N LEU A 111 -7.50 14.10 -10.99
CA LEU A 111 -8.51 13.78 -9.96
C LEU A 111 -9.94 13.83 -10.55
N HIS A 112 -10.69 12.74 -10.36
CA HIS A 112 -12.10 12.61 -10.76
C HIS A 112 -12.98 12.25 -9.55
N GLY A 113 -13.90 13.15 -9.17
CA GLY A 113 -14.86 12.91 -8.09
C GLY A 113 -15.83 11.81 -8.46
N GLY A 114 -16.64 12.06 -9.47
CA GLY A 114 -17.62 11.11 -9.99
C GLY A 114 -19.03 11.52 -9.62
N ASP A 115 -19.88 10.56 -9.26
CA ASP A 115 -21.25 10.85 -8.83
C ASP A 115 -21.31 11.15 -7.33
N GLY A 116 -21.60 12.39 -6.94
CA GLY A 116 -21.92 12.75 -5.56
C GLY A 116 -21.26 14.06 -5.14
N VAL A 117 -21.28 14.38 -3.85
CA VAL A 117 -20.74 15.67 -3.38
C VAL A 117 -19.30 15.47 -2.90
N ASP A 118 -18.36 15.88 -3.74
CA ASP A 118 -16.96 15.51 -3.60
C ASP A 118 -16.07 16.67 -3.14
N TRP A 119 -14.90 16.30 -2.62
CA TRP A 119 -13.85 17.21 -2.17
C TRP A 119 -12.54 16.82 -2.83
N LEU A 120 -12.08 17.63 -3.78
CA LEU A 120 -10.87 17.37 -4.56
C LEU A 120 -9.78 18.39 -4.21
N TYR A 121 -8.60 17.90 -3.86
CA TYR A 121 -7.42 18.69 -3.56
C TYR A 121 -6.27 18.29 -4.50
N GLY A 122 -5.87 19.18 -5.40
CA GLY A 122 -4.75 18.95 -6.33
C GLY A 122 -3.43 18.90 -5.58
N GLY A 123 -2.95 20.05 -5.12
CA GLY A 123 -1.78 20.15 -4.27
C GLY A 123 -0.73 21.06 -4.89
N ASP A 124 0.54 20.75 -4.72
CA ASP A 124 1.62 21.41 -5.46
C ASP A 124 1.72 20.76 -6.84
N GLY A 125 1.50 21.50 -7.93
CA GLY A 125 1.31 20.79 -9.19
C GLY A 125 0.80 21.57 -10.36
N ALA A 126 0.51 20.86 -11.44
CA ALA A 126 -0.31 21.38 -12.52
C ALA A 126 -1.44 20.38 -12.72
N ASP A 127 -2.49 20.54 -11.92
CA ASP A 127 -3.45 19.47 -11.70
C ASP A 127 -4.69 19.61 -12.58
N SER A 128 -5.35 18.49 -12.84
CA SER A 128 -6.65 18.42 -13.51
C SER A 128 -7.67 17.82 -12.54
N LEU A 129 -8.61 18.66 -12.09
CA LEU A 129 -9.66 18.28 -11.16
C LEU A 129 -11.01 18.32 -11.88
N ALA A 130 -11.73 17.20 -11.88
CA ALA A 130 -13.10 17.08 -12.36
C ALA A 130 -14.01 16.63 -11.21
N GLY A 131 -14.96 17.47 -10.81
CA GLY A 131 -16.00 17.12 -9.84
C GLY A 131 -17.03 16.13 -10.43
N ASP A 132 -17.24 16.22 -11.74
CA ASP A 132 -18.24 15.47 -12.50
C ASP A 132 -19.69 15.82 -12.12
N GLY A 133 -20.29 15.20 -11.10
CA GLY A 133 -21.73 15.30 -10.86
C GLY A 133 -22.11 15.66 -9.44
N SER A 134 -22.97 16.69 -9.29
CA SER A 134 -23.47 17.30 -8.04
C SER A 134 -22.67 18.55 -7.67
N ASP A 135 -22.92 19.13 -6.48
CA ASP A 135 -22.28 20.38 -6.05
C ASP A 135 -20.96 20.04 -5.32
N ASP A 136 -19.82 20.27 -5.96
CA ASP A 136 -18.50 19.81 -5.51
C ASP A 136 -17.63 20.91 -4.90
N ASN A 137 -16.54 20.51 -4.22
CA ASN A 137 -15.52 21.42 -3.69
C ASN A 137 -14.16 21.09 -4.31
N LEU A 138 -13.74 21.89 -5.29
CA LEU A 138 -12.47 21.70 -5.98
C LEU A 138 -11.44 22.74 -5.52
N HIS A 139 -10.25 22.27 -5.17
CA HIS A 139 -9.12 23.11 -4.81
C HIS A 139 -7.84 22.64 -5.50
N GLY A 140 -7.35 23.41 -6.48
CA GLY A 140 -6.10 23.11 -7.17
C GLY A 140 -4.84 23.41 -6.36
N ASP A 141 -4.95 24.15 -5.26
CA ASP A 141 -3.80 24.60 -4.46
C ASP A 141 -2.74 25.36 -5.29
N ALA A 142 -1.50 24.88 -5.36
CA ALA A 142 -0.35 25.60 -5.83
C ALA A 142 0.07 25.15 -7.23
N GLY A 143 -0.36 25.89 -8.24
CA GLY A 143 0.28 25.88 -9.54
C GLY A 143 -0.67 26.28 -10.65
N ALA A 144 -0.62 25.56 -11.76
CA ALA A 144 -1.35 25.92 -12.97
C ALA A 144 -2.44 24.89 -13.27
N ASP A 145 -3.56 25.04 -12.57
CA ASP A 145 -4.55 23.98 -12.47
C ASP A 145 -5.74 24.17 -13.42
N SER A 146 -6.36 23.07 -13.80
CA SER A 146 -7.59 22.99 -14.55
C SER A 146 -8.69 22.41 -13.67
N LEU A 147 -9.66 23.23 -13.28
CA LEU A 147 -10.78 22.81 -12.43
C LEU A 147 -12.08 22.82 -13.25
N SER A 148 -12.76 21.68 -13.30
CA SER A 148 -14.09 21.51 -13.88
C SER A 148 -15.04 20.94 -12.84
N GLY A 149 -16.00 21.74 -12.36
CA GLY A 149 -17.09 21.22 -11.50
C GLY A 149 -18.17 20.45 -12.29
N ASP A 150 -18.18 20.57 -13.61
CA ASP A 150 -19.19 19.96 -14.49
C ASP A 150 -20.64 20.24 -14.05
N ASN A 151 -21.41 19.23 -13.61
CA ASN A 151 -22.83 19.39 -13.32
C ASN A 151 -23.09 19.77 -11.86
N GLY A 152 -23.12 21.06 -11.53
CA GLY A 152 -23.37 21.47 -10.15
C GLY A 152 -23.46 22.98 -9.97
N ASN A 153 -23.56 23.39 -8.71
CA ASN A 153 -23.21 24.73 -8.26
C ASN A 153 -21.94 24.63 -7.38
N ASP A 154 -20.81 24.55 -8.08
CA ASP A 154 -19.49 24.28 -7.52
C ASP A 154 -18.73 25.58 -7.15
#